data_AF-W9DIF2-F1
#
_entry.id   AF-W9DIF2-F1
#
_cell.length_a   1.000
_cell.length_b   1.000
_cell.length_c   1.000
_cell.angle_alpha   90.00
_cell.angle_beta   90.00
_cell.angle_gamma   90.00
#
_symmetry.space_group_name_H-M   'P 1'
#
loop_
_entity.id
_entity.type
_entity.pdbx_description
1 polymer ?
#
loop_
_entity_poly.entity_id
_entity_poly.type
_entity_poly.pdbx_seq_one_letter_code
_entity_poly.pdbx_strand_id
1 'polypeptide(L)'
;MCGIVGLHLRNPDLHPRLGAMLAEMLGEMQDRGADSAGIAVYGNPEWAPPGHGCVSLLELDVLPDEVSSTLGAALGVSVAAQLVDATLVASAPVGAEELLGAARAAYPDALVAGFGSDLTVLKGVGAPRDLTESWGLANASGWQGVGHTRMATESAVTPSGAHPYAVGPEQCLVHNGSFANHATIRRELRAEGVEFDSENDTEVGARFVAHQLAAGRDVETALKEVCATFDGFYTLVVSNRDSFAVVRDAIACKPAVIAETDDWVAIASEYRALAKLPGVENARIWEPEPEVVYAWTR
;
A
#
# COMPACT_ATOMS: atom_id res chain seq x y z
N MET A 1 -9.80 12.95 -9.96
CA MET A 1 -8.68 12.10 -10.41
C MET A 1 -8.00 11.60 -9.17
N CYS A 2 -7.69 10.31 -9.01
CA CYS A 2 -7.09 9.80 -7.78
C CYS A 2 -5.84 10.57 -7.30
N GLY A 3 -5.57 10.53 -5.99
CA GLY A 3 -4.35 11.05 -5.36
C GLY A 3 -3.48 9.93 -4.83
N ILE A 4 -2.16 10.09 -4.91
CA ILE A 4 -1.18 9.24 -4.23
C ILE A 4 -0.41 10.06 -3.20
N VAL A 5 -0.05 9.42 -2.10
CA VAL A 5 0.86 9.95 -1.08
C VAL A 5 1.82 8.83 -0.68
N GLY A 6 3.04 9.19 -0.29
CA GLY A 6 3.93 8.25 0.36
C GLY A 6 5.02 8.96 1.12
N LEU A 7 5.47 8.34 2.20
CA LEU A 7 6.41 8.90 3.16
C LEU A 7 7.35 7.79 3.62
N HIS A 8 8.65 8.03 3.49
CA HIS A 8 9.72 7.17 3.94
C HIS A 8 10.60 7.96 4.92
N LEU A 9 10.61 7.56 6.18
CA LEU A 9 11.34 8.23 7.26
C LEU A 9 12.74 7.62 7.39
N ARG A 10 13.76 8.47 7.32
CA ARG A 10 15.17 8.13 7.56
C ARG A 10 15.54 8.35 9.01
N ASN A 11 14.93 9.35 9.64
CA ASN A 11 15.17 9.70 11.03
C ASN A 11 14.22 8.92 11.98
N PRO A 12 14.74 8.05 12.85
CA PRO A 12 13.94 7.30 13.81
C PRO A 12 13.13 8.16 14.79
N ASP A 13 13.58 9.39 15.07
CA ASP A 13 12.87 10.33 15.94
C ASP A 13 11.52 10.76 15.37
N LEU A 14 11.31 10.60 14.06
CA LEU A 14 10.05 10.86 13.39
C LEU A 14 9.10 9.65 13.37
N HIS A 15 9.55 8.45 13.69
CA HIS A 15 8.72 7.24 13.62
C HIS A 15 7.43 7.33 14.45
N PRO A 16 7.42 7.89 15.68
CA PRO A 16 6.20 8.05 16.46
C PRO A 16 5.16 9.00 15.83
N ARG A 17 5.57 9.79 14.82
CA ARG A 17 4.74 10.79 14.13
C ARG A 17 4.32 10.37 12.72
N LEU A 18 4.74 9.18 12.26
CA LEU A 18 4.45 8.71 10.90
C LEU A 18 2.96 8.80 10.57
N GLY A 19 2.12 8.23 11.43
CA GLY A 19 0.67 8.17 11.23
C GLY A 19 0.02 9.55 11.13
N ALA A 20 0.40 10.49 12.01
CA ALA A 20 -0.08 11.86 11.97
C ALA A 20 0.30 12.57 10.65
N MET A 21 1.52 12.37 10.16
CA MET A 21 1.97 12.95 8.89
C MET A 21 1.23 12.32 7.70
N LEU A 22 1.06 10.99 7.67
CA LEU A 22 0.32 10.29 6.63
C LEU A 22 -1.16 10.68 6.59
N ALA A 23 -1.81 10.81 7.76
CA ALA A 23 -3.20 11.24 7.86
C ALA A 23 -3.40 12.64 7.25
N GLU A 24 -2.49 13.56 7.54
CA GLU A 24 -2.53 14.90 6.96
C GLU A 24 -2.28 14.88 5.45
N MET A 25 -1.23 14.18 4.99
CA MET A 25 -0.94 14.02 3.56
C MET A 25 -2.16 13.48 2.79
N LEU A 26 -2.78 12.41 3.30
CA LEU A 26 -3.92 11.76 2.66
C LEU A 26 -5.18 12.65 2.70
N GLY A 27 -5.39 13.37 3.81
CA GLY A 27 -6.51 14.30 3.98
C GLY A 27 -6.43 15.54 3.07
N GLU A 28 -5.23 15.99 2.70
CA GLU A 28 -5.01 17.04 1.70
C GLU A 28 -5.29 16.54 0.27
N MET A 29 -5.29 15.22 0.04
CA MET A 29 -5.61 14.60 -1.26
C MET A 29 -7.10 14.26 -1.42
N GLN A 30 -7.97 14.68 -0.50
CA GLN A 30 -9.40 14.39 -0.58
C GLN A 30 -10.09 14.98 -1.82
N ASP A 31 -9.68 16.19 -2.25
CA ASP A 31 -10.26 16.84 -3.45
C ASP A 31 -9.98 16.08 -4.76
N ARG A 32 -8.99 15.18 -4.73
CA ARG A 32 -8.63 14.33 -5.87
C ARG A 32 -9.59 13.15 -6.00
N GLY A 33 -10.05 12.58 -4.90
CA GLY A 33 -11.04 11.52 -4.86
C GLY A 33 -11.49 11.22 -3.43
N ALA A 34 -12.81 11.14 -3.24
CA ALA A 34 -13.43 10.91 -1.92
C ALA A 34 -14.31 9.67 -1.89
N ASP A 35 -14.21 8.79 -2.90
CA ASP A 35 -15.04 7.59 -2.99
C ASP A 35 -14.49 6.49 -2.07
N SER A 36 -13.17 6.37 -2.00
CA SER A 36 -12.48 5.43 -1.11
C SER A 36 -11.05 5.88 -0.88
N ALA A 37 -10.45 5.40 0.20
CA ALA A 37 -9.04 5.58 0.48
C ALA A 37 -8.44 4.31 1.04
N GLY A 38 -7.12 4.23 1.01
CA GLY A 38 -6.38 3.23 1.76
C GLY A 38 -4.96 3.67 2.03
N ILE A 39 -4.36 3.00 2.99
CA ILE A 39 -3.01 3.25 3.48
C ILE A 39 -2.34 1.92 3.81
N ALA A 40 -1.07 1.81 3.45
CA ALA A 40 -0.16 0.79 3.95
C ALA A 40 0.79 1.46 4.92
N VAL A 41 0.96 0.88 6.11
CA VAL A 41 1.87 1.36 7.15
C VAL A 41 2.85 0.24 7.49
N TYR A 42 4.14 0.58 7.47
CA TYR A 42 5.23 -0.30 7.83
C TYR A 42 5.76 0.04 9.22
N GLY A 43 5.83 -0.95 10.09
CA GLY A 43 6.50 -0.84 11.38
C GLY A 43 5.68 -0.34 12.54
N ASN A 44 4.34 -0.38 12.44
CA ASN A 44 3.49 -0.08 13.58
C ASN A 44 3.47 -1.29 14.55
N PRO A 45 4.07 -1.20 15.75
CA PRO A 45 4.15 -2.32 16.67
C PRO A 45 2.79 -2.73 17.25
N GLU A 46 1.77 -1.87 17.20
CA GLU A 46 0.42 -2.19 17.66
C GLU A 46 -0.35 -3.03 16.64
N TRP A 47 -0.08 -2.85 15.35
CA TRP A 47 -0.79 -3.56 14.27
C TRP A 47 0.02 -4.74 13.71
N ALA A 48 1.33 -4.58 13.58
CA ALA A 48 2.29 -5.56 13.11
C ALA A 48 3.50 -5.63 14.07
N PRO A 49 3.37 -6.36 15.20
CA PRO A 49 4.43 -6.40 16.20
C PRO A 49 5.70 -7.07 15.65
N PRO A 50 6.92 -6.58 15.99
CA PRO A 50 8.15 -7.15 15.48
C PRO A 50 8.25 -8.66 15.70
N GLY A 51 8.68 -9.38 14.65
CA GLY A 51 8.82 -10.84 14.69
C GLY A 51 7.51 -11.62 14.52
N HIS A 52 6.40 -10.96 14.22
CA HIS A 52 5.12 -11.59 13.91
C HIS A 52 4.84 -11.51 12.41
N GLY A 53 4.12 -12.49 11.88
CA GLY A 53 3.39 -12.33 10.62
C GLY A 53 2.12 -11.54 10.89
N CYS A 54 1.69 -10.74 9.91
CA CYS A 54 0.50 -9.91 9.94
C CYS A 54 -0.34 -10.13 8.67
N VAL A 55 -1.66 -10.16 8.83
CA VAL A 55 -2.63 -10.17 7.73
C VAL A 55 -3.75 -9.17 7.99
N SER A 56 -4.09 -8.39 6.97
CA SER A 56 -5.22 -7.45 6.98
C SER A 56 -6.36 -8.04 6.14
N LEU A 57 -7.50 -8.28 6.77
CA LEU A 57 -8.68 -8.92 6.18
C LEU A 57 -9.85 -7.92 6.13
N LEU A 58 -10.59 -7.95 5.03
CA LEU A 58 -11.77 -7.14 4.76
C LEU A 58 -12.91 -8.05 4.29
N GLU A 59 -14.13 -7.48 4.25
CA GLU A 59 -15.33 -8.21 3.82
C GLU A 59 -15.58 -9.48 4.66
N LEU A 60 -15.20 -9.41 5.94
CA LEU A 60 -15.30 -10.49 6.92
C LEU A 60 -16.22 -10.06 8.07
N ASP A 61 -17.38 -10.70 8.18
CA ASP A 61 -18.36 -10.44 9.25
C ASP A 61 -18.13 -11.37 10.44
N VAL A 62 -16.94 -11.26 11.06
CA VAL A 62 -16.49 -12.10 12.18
C VAL A 62 -15.81 -11.24 13.23
N LEU A 63 -16.06 -11.55 14.51
CA LEU A 63 -15.45 -10.80 15.61
C LEU A 63 -13.95 -11.14 15.77
N PRO A 64 -13.12 -10.19 16.22
CA PRO A 64 -11.68 -10.43 16.42
C PRO A 64 -11.35 -11.62 17.33
N ASP A 65 -12.13 -11.85 18.39
CA ASP A 65 -11.92 -12.99 19.31
C ASP A 65 -12.13 -14.34 18.61
N GLU A 66 -13.05 -14.40 17.64
CA GLU A 66 -13.31 -15.59 16.85
C GLU A 66 -12.18 -15.83 15.84
N VAL A 67 -11.65 -14.79 15.20
CA VAL A 67 -10.46 -14.90 14.34
C VAL A 67 -9.24 -15.36 15.13
N SER A 68 -9.02 -14.78 16.32
CA SER A 68 -7.93 -15.16 17.22
C SER A 68 -8.03 -16.65 17.60
N SER A 69 -9.23 -17.11 17.95
CA SER A 69 -9.47 -18.51 18.32
C SER A 69 -9.30 -19.47 17.14
N THR A 70 -9.86 -19.12 15.98
CA THR A 70 -9.85 -19.97 14.79
C THR A 70 -8.44 -20.13 14.22
N LEU A 71 -7.74 -19.01 14.01
CA LEU A 71 -6.38 -19.04 13.49
C LEU A 71 -5.40 -19.59 14.53
N GLY A 72 -5.60 -19.33 15.82
CA GLY A 72 -4.79 -19.89 16.88
C GLY A 72 -4.90 -21.41 16.99
N ALA A 73 -6.11 -21.95 16.82
CA ALA A 73 -6.31 -23.39 16.76
C ALA A 73 -5.66 -24.02 15.50
N ALA A 74 -5.72 -23.35 14.35
CA ALA A 74 -5.13 -23.82 13.10
C ALA A 74 -3.60 -23.81 13.13
N LEU A 75 -2.98 -22.79 13.72
CA LEU A 75 -1.53 -22.59 13.76
C LEU A 75 -0.86 -23.21 14.99
N GLY A 76 -1.64 -23.52 16.03
CA GLY A 76 -1.10 -24.01 17.31
C GLY A 76 -0.32 -22.95 18.11
N VAL A 77 -0.53 -21.66 17.81
CA VAL A 77 0.08 -20.52 18.51
C VAL A 77 -0.99 -19.51 18.93
N SER A 78 -0.63 -18.57 19.81
CA SER A 78 -1.51 -17.43 20.11
C SER A 78 -1.57 -16.49 18.91
N VAL A 79 -2.79 -16.14 18.49
CA VAL A 79 -3.05 -15.13 17.46
C VAL A 79 -3.73 -13.95 18.15
N ALA A 80 -3.26 -12.74 17.88
CA ALA A 80 -3.93 -11.52 18.28
C ALA A 80 -4.67 -10.95 17.07
N ALA A 81 -5.96 -10.69 17.19
CA ALA A 81 -6.73 -9.98 16.19
C ALA A 81 -7.40 -8.74 16.78
N GLN A 82 -7.52 -7.71 15.97
CA GLN A 82 -8.20 -6.46 16.31
C GLN A 82 -8.96 -5.92 15.09
N LEU A 83 -10.01 -5.16 15.36
CA LEU A 83 -10.77 -4.47 14.32
C LEU A 83 -10.33 -3.00 14.27
N VAL A 84 -9.85 -2.56 13.10
CA VAL A 84 -9.51 -1.18 12.78
C VAL A 84 -10.51 -0.70 11.73
N ASP A 85 -11.55 0.00 12.18
CA ASP A 85 -12.73 0.34 11.37
C ASP A 85 -13.37 -0.92 10.74
N ALA A 86 -13.32 -1.07 9.41
CA ALA A 86 -13.80 -2.27 8.73
C ALA A 86 -12.73 -3.36 8.55
N THR A 87 -11.45 -3.05 8.81
CA THR A 87 -10.33 -3.97 8.56
C THR A 87 -10.03 -4.80 9.80
N LEU A 88 -10.08 -6.12 9.68
CA LEU A 88 -9.60 -7.02 10.72
C LEU A 88 -8.10 -7.26 10.53
N VAL A 89 -7.31 -6.89 11.52
CA VAL A 89 -5.85 -7.08 11.52
C VAL A 89 -5.52 -8.21 12.48
N ALA A 90 -4.92 -9.28 11.97
CA ALA A 90 -4.46 -10.42 12.76
C ALA A 90 -2.93 -10.53 12.69
N SER A 91 -2.31 -10.81 13.83
CA SER A 91 -0.86 -11.03 13.95
C SER A 91 -0.54 -12.23 14.83
N ALA A 92 0.55 -12.92 14.52
CA ALA A 92 0.94 -14.15 15.20
C ALA A 92 2.46 -14.39 15.09
N PRO A 93 3.11 -15.05 16.08
CA PRO A 93 4.56 -15.27 16.10
C PRO A 93 4.98 -16.42 15.15
N VAL A 94 4.53 -16.33 13.89
CA VAL A 94 4.79 -17.25 12.77
C VAL A 94 5.15 -16.44 11.54
N GLY A 95 5.57 -17.09 10.45
CA GLY A 95 5.83 -16.39 9.19
C GLY A 95 4.56 -15.78 8.59
N ALA A 96 4.68 -14.64 7.89
CA ALA A 96 3.54 -13.98 7.26
C ALA A 96 2.80 -14.87 6.24
N GLU A 97 3.53 -15.66 5.46
CA GLU A 97 2.98 -16.64 4.52
C GLU A 97 2.20 -17.77 5.22
N GLU A 98 2.67 -18.20 6.39
CA GLU A 98 2.01 -19.23 7.19
C GLU A 98 0.68 -18.70 7.77
N LEU A 99 0.70 -17.49 8.32
CA LEU A 99 -0.52 -16.81 8.79
C LEU A 99 -1.50 -16.55 7.64
N LEU A 100 -1.00 -16.10 6.48
CA LEU A 100 -1.82 -15.90 5.28
C LEU A 100 -2.48 -17.20 4.83
N GLY A 101 -1.73 -18.30 4.80
CA GLY A 101 -2.25 -19.62 4.43
C GLY A 101 -3.38 -20.07 5.37
N ALA A 102 -3.20 -19.91 6.68
CA ALA A 102 -4.25 -20.20 7.66
C ALA A 102 -5.48 -19.29 7.50
N ALA A 103 -5.27 -17.99 7.26
CA ALA A 103 -6.35 -17.03 7.04
C ALA A 103 -7.17 -17.36 5.78
N ARG A 104 -6.52 -17.67 4.66
CA ARG A 104 -7.19 -18.08 3.41
C ARG A 104 -7.96 -19.39 3.55
N ALA A 105 -7.43 -20.34 4.33
CA ALA A 105 -8.10 -21.61 4.57
C ALA A 105 -9.34 -21.45 5.47
N ALA A 106 -9.28 -20.58 6.49
CA ALA A 106 -10.38 -20.34 7.42
C ALA A 106 -11.45 -19.41 6.83
N TYR A 107 -11.04 -18.42 6.04
CA TYR A 107 -11.88 -17.35 5.52
C TYR A 107 -11.67 -17.18 4.00
N PRO A 108 -12.08 -18.16 3.18
CA PRO A 108 -11.83 -18.17 1.74
C PRO A 108 -12.51 -17.02 0.98
N ASP A 109 -13.60 -16.49 1.52
CA ASP A 109 -14.36 -15.38 0.93
C ASP A 109 -13.88 -14.00 1.42
N ALA A 110 -12.98 -13.95 2.40
CA ALA A 110 -12.46 -12.68 2.90
C ALA A 110 -11.47 -12.06 1.91
N LEU A 111 -11.56 -10.74 1.73
CA LEU A 111 -10.57 -10.00 0.98
C LEU A 111 -9.29 -9.87 1.81
N VAL A 112 -8.18 -10.39 1.29
CA VAL A 112 -6.84 -10.11 1.84
C VAL A 112 -6.40 -8.73 1.34
N ALA A 113 -6.47 -7.72 2.21
CA ALA A 113 -6.06 -6.36 1.89
C ALA A 113 -4.53 -6.21 1.81
N GLY A 114 -3.81 -7.00 2.59
CA GLY A 114 -2.35 -7.10 2.60
C GLY A 114 -1.83 -8.06 3.67
N PHE A 115 -0.56 -8.45 3.56
CA PHE A 115 0.12 -9.34 4.50
C PHE A 115 1.63 -9.08 4.49
N GLY A 116 2.30 -9.39 5.61
CA GLY A 116 3.75 -9.19 5.77
C GLY A 116 4.16 -9.25 7.24
N SER A 117 5.44 -9.12 7.56
CA SER A 117 5.92 -9.16 8.96
C SER A 117 5.76 -7.81 9.67
N ASP A 118 5.89 -6.71 8.91
CA ASP A 118 5.83 -5.35 9.44
C ASP A 118 4.75 -4.50 8.75
N LEU A 119 3.88 -5.11 7.93
CA LEU A 119 2.93 -4.41 7.07
C LEU A 119 1.49 -4.56 7.57
N THR A 120 0.78 -3.43 7.66
CA THR A 120 -0.67 -3.38 7.81
C THR A 120 -1.27 -2.54 6.68
N VAL A 121 -2.34 -3.05 6.06
CA VAL A 121 -3.05 -2.35 4.98
C VAL A 121 -4.48 -2.10 5.40
N LEU A 122 -4.87 -0.82 5.48
CA LEU A 122 -6.21 -0.39 5.80
C LEU A 122 -6.86 0.20 4.56
N LYS A 123 -8.11 -0.17 4.29
CA LYS A 123 -8.88 0.35 3.15
C LYS A 123 -10.32 0.61 3.59
N GLY A 124 -10.94 1.63 3.01
CA GLY A 124 -12.30 2.00 3.34
C GLY A 124 -12.97 2.80 2.22
N VAL A 125 -14.29 2.78 2.23
CA VAL A 125 -15.15 3.58 1.36
C VAL A 125 -15.53 4.86 2.09
N GLY A 126 -15.39 6.00 1.42
CA GLY A 126 -15.67 7.31 1.99
C GLY A 126 -14.51 8.30 1.88
N ALA A 127 -14.70 9.45 2.53
CA ALA A 127 -13.78 10.56 2.47
C ALA A 127 -12.47 10.22 3.22
N PRO A 128 -11.30 10.52 2.64
CA PRO A 128 -10.01 10.26 3.27
C PRO A 128 -9.88 10.81 4.69
N ARG A 129 -10.38 12.02 4.99
CA ARG A 129 -10.31 12.59 6.33
C ARG A 129 -11.06 11.74 7.35
N ASP A 130 -12.29 11.38 7.05
CA ASP A 130 -13.14 10.54 7.91
C ASP A 130 -12.49 9.17 8.14
N LEU A 131 -11.93 8.57 7.08
CA LEU A 131 -11.23 7.29 7.16
C LEU A 131 -9.95 7.37 8.01
N THR A 132 -9.15 8.43 7.87
CA THR A 132 -7.94 8.59 8.70
C THR A 132 -8.27 8.76 10.18
N GLU A 133 -9.41 9.36 10.49
CA GLU A 133 -9.94 9.46 11.86
C GLU A 133 -10.46 8.10 12.35
N SER A 134 -11.25 7.38 11.55
CA SER A 134 -11.82 6.07 11.93
C SER A 134 -10.75 5.01 12.17
N TRP A 135 -9.67 5.04 11.38
CA TRP A 135 -8.50 4.16 11.58
C TRP A 135 -7.65 4.53 12.79
N GLY A 136 -7.88 5.69 13.40
CA GLY A 136 -6.98 6.24 14.40
C GLY A 136 -5.57 6.47 13.85
N LEU A 137 -5.44 6.74 12.54
CA LEU A 137 -4.16 6.74 11.83
C LEU A 137 -3.15 7.71 12.45
N ALA A 138 -3.62 8.83 13.02
CA ALA A 138 -2.75 9.80 13.68
C ALA A 138 -1.92 9.22 14.84
N ASN A 139 -2.38 8.12 15.46
CA ASN A 139 -1.69 7.43 16.55
C ASN A 139 -0.72 6.36 16.06
N ALA A 140 -0.74 6.03 14.76
CA ALA A 140 0.15 5.03 14.20
C ALA A 140 1.60 5.50 14.18
N SER A 141 2.51 4.57 14.43
CA SER A 141 3.95 4.77 14.31
C SER A 141 4.54 3.84 13.25
N GLY A 142 5.77 4.10 12.85
CA GLY A 142 6.47 3.26 11.86
C GLY A 142 7.52 4.07 11.10
N TRP A 143 8.12 3.47 10.08
CA TRP A 143 9.15 4.15 9.27
C TRP A 143 8.70 4.47 7.84
N GLN A 144 7.59 3.91 7.38
CA GLN A 144 7.15 4.10 6.00
C GLN A 144 5.65 3.93 5.84
N GLY A 145 5.06 4.66 4.89
CA GLY A 145 3.72 4.36 4.42
C GLY A 145 3.43 4.90 3.03
N VAL A 146 2.48 4.25 2.35
CA VAL A 146 1.95 4.66 1.04
C VAL A 146 0.44 4.67 1.10
N GLY A 147 -0.16 5.72 0.54
CA GLY A 147 -1.59 5.95 0.60
C GLY A 147 -2.15 6.41 -0.73
N HIS A 148 -3.46 6.23 -0.87
CA HIS A 148 -4.16 6.58 -2.09
C HIS A 148 -5.58 7.03 -1.81
N THR A 149 -6.03 8.04 -2.54
CA THR A 149 -7.41 8.52 -2.56
C THR A 149 -8.01 8.23 -3.92
N ARG A 150 -9.15 7.55 -3.98
CA ARG A 150 -9.73 7.05 -5.23
C ARG A 150 -10.94 7.88 -5.66
N MET A 151 -10.98 8.17 -6.95
CA MET A 151 -12.17 8.65 -7.67
C MET A 151 -12.55 7.56 -8.67
N ALA A 152 -13.61 6.83 -8.38
CA ALA A 152 -14.13 5.78 -9.23
C ALA A 152 -14.85 6.40 -10.43
N THR A 153 -14.30 6.22 -11.64
CA THR A 153 -14.90 6.74 -12.87
C THR A 153 -15.78 5.72 -13.59
N GLU A 154 -15.40 4.44 -13.55
CA GLU A 154 -16.05 3.36 -14.32
C GLU A 154 -16.26 2.06 -13.52
N SER A 155 -15.74 2.01 -12.30
CA SER A 155 -15.66 0.81 -11.47
C SER A 155 -16.45 0.98 -10.17
N ALA A 156 -16.89 -0.12 -9.56
CA ALA A 156 -17.59 -0.07 -8.28
C ALA A 156 -16.73 0.58 -7.16
N VAL A 157 -17.42 1.28 -6.26
CA VAL A 157 -16.82 1.83 -5.04
C VAL A 157 -16.84 0.74 -3.98
N THR A 158 -15.79 -0.07 -3.94
CA THR A 158 -15.60 -1.18 -3.01
C THR A 158 -14.21 -1.09 -2.36
N PRO A 159 -14.02 -1.67 -1.16
CA PRO A 159 -12.70 -1.78 -0.55
C PRO A 159 -11.70 -2.57 -1.41
N SER A 160 -12.16 -3.62 -2.10
CA SER A 160 -11.37 -4.40 -3.07
C SER A 160 -10.83 -3.58 -4.24
N GLY A 161 -11.55 -2.53 -4.65
CA GLY A 161 -11.12 -1.60 -5.68
C GLY A 161 -10.22 -0.48 -5.16
N ALA A 162 -10.05 -0.34 -3.84
CA ALA A 162 -9.18 0.66 -3.24
C ALA A 162 -7.73 0.17 -3.16
N HIS A 163 -6.83 1.11 -3.40
CA HIS A 163 -5.38 0.95 -3.20
C HIS A 163 -5.02 1.13 -1.72
N PRO A 164 -3.81 0.73 -1.27
CA PRO A 164 -2.73 0.05 -2.02
C PRO A 164 -3.06 -1.41 -2.40
N TYR A 165 -2.46 -1.94 -3.45
CA TYR A 165 -2.48 -3.38 -3.73
C TYR A 165 -1.24 -4.01 -3.09
N ALA A 166 -1.46 -4.98 -2.20
CA ALA A 166 -0.41 -5.69 -1.47
C ALA A 166 -0.47 -7.19 -1.73
N VAL A 167 0.05 -7.58 -2.89
CA VAL A 167 -0.15 -8.91 -3.50
C VAL A 167 1.06 -9.84 -3.36
N GLY A 168 2.23 -9.29 -3.01
CA GLY A 168 3.43 -10.04 -2.64
C GLY A 168 3.81 -9.78 -1.19
N PRO A 169 4.68 -10.60 -0.59
CA PRO A 169 5.08 -10.45 0.80
C PRO A 169 5.67 -9.06 1.04
N GLU A 170 5.03 -8.29 1.92
CA GLU A 170 5.42 -6.93 2.32
C GLU A 170 5.45 -5.90 1.17
N GLN A 171 5.02 -6.24 -0.05
CA GLN A 171 5.01 -5.32 -1.18
C GLN A 171 3.68 -4.55 -1.22
N CYS A 172 3.73 -3.26 -1.48
CA CYS A 172 2.57 -2.43 -1.75
C CYS A 172 2.79 -1.60 -3.03
N LEU A 173 1.73 -1.43 -3.81
CA LEU A 173 1.73 -0.57 -4.97
C LEU A 173 0.50 0.34 -4.94
N VAL A 174 0.73 1.65 -5.06
CA VAL A 174 -0.30 2.65 -5.36
C VAL A 174 -0.09 3.18 -6.77
N HIS A 175 -1.19 3.44 -7.47
CA HIS A 175 -1.20 3.77 -8.89
C HIS A 175 -2.16 4.92 -9.13
N ASN A 176 -1.65 6.04 -9.65
CA ASN A 176 -2.49 7.08 -10.24
C ASN A 176 -2.35 7.01 -11.75
N GLY A 177 -3.36 6.50 -12.45
CA GLY A 177 -3.22 6.25 -13.88
C GLY A 177 -4.21 5.25 -14.43
N SER A 178 -3.92 4.76 -15.62
CA SER A 178 -4.55 3.58 -16.21
C SER A 178 -3.54 2.85 -17.10
N PHE A 179 -3.49 1.52 -16.96
CA PHE A 179 -2.75 0.64 -17.85
C PHE A 179 -3.65 0.18 -19.00
N ALA A 180 -3.36 0.59 -20.22
CA ALA A 180 -4.19 0.32 -21.40
C ALA A 180 -4.12 -1.15 -21.85
N ASN A 181 -3.02 -1.84 -21.62
CA ASN A 181 -2.78 -3.21 -22.06
C ASN A 181 -2.85 -4.26 -20.92
N HIS A 182 -3.39 -3.89 -19.75
CA HIS A 182 -3.44 -4.76 -18.56
C HIS A 182 -4.16 -6.10 -18.78
N ALA A 183 -5.16 -6.17 -19.65
CA ALA A 183 -5.88 -7.41 -19.93
C ALA A 183 -4.99 -8.48 -20.61
N THR A 184 -4.07 -8.04 -21.48
CA THR A 184 -3.08 -8.92 -22.12
C THR A 184 -2.10 -9.46 -21.09
N ILE A 185 -1.52 -8.56 -20.28
CA ILE A 185 -0.54 -8.90 -19.25
C ILE A 185 -1.16 -9.82 -18.19
N ARG A 186 -2.41 -9.57 -17.78
CA ARG A 186 -3.17 -10.46 -16.88
C ARG A 186 -3.25 -11.88 -17.43
N ARG A 187 -3.53 -12.05 -18.73
CA ARG A 187 -3.62 -13.37 -19.36
C ARG A 187 -2.27 -14.09 -19.37
N GLU A 188 -1.19 -13.36 -19.60
CA GLU A 188 0.18 -13.89 -19.57
C GLU A 188 0.55 -14.36 -18.16
N LEU A 189 0.37 -13.50 -17.14
CA LEU A 189 0.61 -13.86 -15.74
C LEU A 189 -0.25 -15.05 -15.26
N ARG A 190 -1.53 -15.12 -15.68
CA ARG A 190 -2.38 -16.28 -15.39
C ARG A 190 -1.85 -17.57 -16.02
N ALA A 191 -1.28 -17.51 -17.22
CA ALA A 191 -0.66 -18.67 -17.87
C ALA A 191 0.58 -19.17 -17.11
N GLU A 192 1.22 -18.29 -16.33
CA GLU A 192 2.34 -18.58 -15.43
C GLU A 192 1.90 -18.97 -14.00
N GLY A 193 0.60 -19.08 -13.75
CA GLY A 193 0.04 -19.52 -12.47
C GLY A 193 -0.23 -18.41 -11.45
N VAL A 194 -0.15 -17.13 -11.86
CA VAL A 194 -0.49 -16.00 -10.98
C VAL A 194 -2.02 -15.87 -10.85
N GLU A 195 -2.50 -15.99 -9.61
CA GLU A 195 -3.90 -15.75 -9.25
C GLU A 195 -4.23 -14.26 -9.22
N PHE A 196 -5.51 -13.89 -9.22
CA PHE A 196 -5.97 -12.50 -9.17
C PHE A 196 -7.25 -12.40 -8.35
N ASP A 197 -7.36 -11.35 -7.53
CA ASP A 197 -8.45 -11.11 -6.58
C ASP A 197 -9.43 -10.03 -7.08
N SER A 198 -9.07 -9.29 -8.13
CA SER A 198 -9.87 -8.22 -8.71
C SER A 198 -9.66 -8.08 -10.23
N GLU A 199 -10.55 -7.35 -10.87
CA GLU A 199 -10.43 -6.96 -12.28
C GLU A 199 -9.70 -5.61 -12.47
N ASN A 200 -9.17 -5.02 -11.39
CA ASN A 200 -8.49 -3.73 -11.43
C ASN A 200 -7.14 -3.84 -12.20
N ASP A 201 -6.86 -2.87 -13.06
CA ASP A 201 -5.61 -2.80 -13.82
C ASP A 201 -4.39 -2.64 -12.91
N THR A 202 -4.57 -1.99 -11.77
CA THR A 202 -3.51 -1.80 -10.77
C THR A 202 -3.06 -3.12 -10.17
N GLU A 203 -3.97 -4.07 -9.95
CA GLU A 203 -3.59 -5.38 -9.44
C GLU A 203 -2.66 -6.10 -10.43
N VAL A 204 -2.88 -5.92 -11.74
CA VAL A 204 -1.99 -6.44 -12.79
C VAL A 204 -0.59 -5.84 -12.66
N GLY A 205 -0.48 -4.53 -12.48
CA GLY A 205 0.81 -3.89 -12.22
C GLY A 205 1.47 -4.39 -10.93
N ALA A 206 0.70 -4.51 -9.85
CA ALA A 206 1.20 -4.96 -8.55
C ALA A 206 1.71 -6.41 -8.61
N ARG A 207 0.94 -7.31 -9.26
CA ARG A 207 1.31 -8.72 -9.42
C ARG A 207 2.45 -8.92 -10.40
N PHE A 208 2.55 -8.11 -11.45
CA PHE A 208 3.72 -8.09 -12.33
C PHE A 208 4.98 -7.74 -11.54
N VAL A 209 4.96 -6.66 -10.75
CA VAL A 209 6.10 -6.26 -9.92
C VAL A 209 6.43 -7.37 -8.91
N ALA A 210 5.43 -7.92 -8.21
CA ALA A 210 5.64 -9.02 -7.27
C ALA A 210 6.25 -10.26 -7.93
N HIS A 211 5.81 -10.61 -9.14
CA HIS A 211 6.36 -11.71 -9.93
C HIS A 211 7.83 -11.49 -10.28
N GLN A 212 8.19 -10.27 -10.72
CA GLN A 212 9.58 -9.91 -11.01
C GLN A 212 10.48 -9.97 -9.77
N LEU A 213 9.99 -9.50 -8.62
CA LEU A 213 10.70 -9.58 -7.33
C LEU A 213 10.89 -11.03 -6.88
N ALA A 214 9.85 -11.88 -7.02
CA ALA A 214 9.94 -13.31 -6.69
C ALA A 214 10.95 -14.06 -7.59
N ALA A 215 11.17 -13.58 -8.81
CA ALA A 215 12.24 -14.05 -9.70
C ALA A 215 13.65 -13.55 -9.34
N GLY A 216 13.80 -12.80 -8.23
CA GLY A 216 15.09 -12.32 -7.72
C GLY A 216 15.57 -11.00 -8.32
N ARG A 217 14.72 -10.26 -9.04
CA ARG A 217 15.04 -8.91 -9.54
C ARG A 217 14.86 -7.89 -8.42
N ASP A 218 15.62 -6.79 -8.47
CA ASP A 218 15.39 -5.64 -7.58
C ASP A 218 14.20 -4.78 -8.05
N VAL A 219 13.74 -3.89 -7.16
CA VAL A 219 12.58 -3.02 -7.44
C VAL A 219 12.83 -2.09 -8.62
N GLU A 220 14.06 -1.61 -8.81
CA GLU A 220 14.40 -0.75 -9.93
C GLU A 220 14.25 -1.47 -11.26
N THR A 221 14.78 -2.69 -11.35
CA THR A 221 14.66 -3.54 -12.53
C THR A 221 13.21 -3.90 -12.78
N ALA A 222 12.45 -4.26 -11.73
CA ALA A 222 11.02 -4.55 -11.87
C ALA A 222 10.25 -3.35 -12.44
N LEU A 223 10.53 -2.13 -11.98
CA LEU A 223 9.89 -0.91 -12.47
C LEU A 223 10.34 -0.50 -13.88
N LYS A 224 11.59 -0.75 -14.26
CA LYS A 224 12.05 -0.59 -15.65
C LYS A 224 11.32 -1.53 -16.59
N GLU A 225 11.10 -2.78 -16.17
CA GLU A 225 10.32 -3.75 -16.93
C GLU A 225 8.84 -3.36 -17.03
N VAL A 226 8.28 -2.72 -15.98
CA VAL A 226 6.95 -2.10 -16.09
C VAL A 226 6.94 -1.04 -17.19
N CYS A 227 7.92 -0.14 -17.24
CA CYS A 227 8.00 0.89 -18.28
C CYS A 227 8.14 0.31 -19.69
N ALA A 228 8.85 -0.80 -19.84
CA ALA A 228 9.02 -1.47 -21.13
C ALA A 228 7.78 -2.26 -21.59
N THR A 229 6.92 -2.70 -20.65
CA THR A 229 5.84 -3.66 -20.91
C THR A 229 4.45 -3.03 -20.90
N PHE A 230 4.22 -2.04 -20.03
CA PHE A 230 2.89 -1.48 -19.80
C PHE A 230 2.65 -0.25 -20.66
N ASP A 231 1.54 -0.25 -21.39
CA ASP A 231 1.03 0.91 -22.10
C ASP A 231 0.08 1.69 -21.19
N GLY A 232 0.04 3.01 -21.34
CA GLY A 232 -0.92 3.86 -20.64
C GLY A 232 -0.28 5.12 -20.08
N PHE A 233 -0.89 5.65 -19.04
CA PHE A 233 -0.37 6.80 -18.30
C PHE A 233 -0.47 6.51 -16.81
N TYR A 234 0.59 6.73 -16.06
CA TYR A 234 0.65 6.35 -14.67
C TYR A 234 1.76 7.07 -13.89
N THR A 235 1.48 7.29 -12.62
CA THR A 235 2.50 7.43 -11.58
C THR A 235 2.33 6.28 -10.61
N LEU A 236 3.42 5.55 -10.34
CA LEU A 236 3.46 4.45 -9.38
C LEU A 236 4.31 4.84 -8.18
N VAL A 237 3.85 4.42 -7.01
CA VAL A 237 4.72 4.29 -5.83
C VAL A 237 4.69 2.83 -5.42
N VAL A 238 5.87 2.22 -5.36
CA VAL A 238 6.06 0.84 -4.91
C VAL A 238 6.86 0.89 -3.64
N SER A 239 6.39 0.19 -2.61
CA SER A 239 7.11 0.05 -1.36
C SER A 239 7.21 -1.41 -0.96
N ASN A 240 8.29 -1.76 -0.29
CA ASN A 240 8.34 -2.94 0.57
C ASN A 240 8.95 -2.55 1.93
N ARG A 241 9.22 -3.51 2.81
CA ARG A 241 9.77 -3.24 4.14
C ARG A 241 10.94 -2.25 4.15
N ASP A 242 11.87 -2.42 3.21
CA ASP A 242 13.15 -1.71 3.20
C ASP A 242 13.33 -0.77 1.99
N SER A 243 12.42 -0.79 1.02
CA SER A 243 12.51 0.03 -0.20
C SER A 243 11.27 0.85 -0.46
N PHE A 244 11.50 2.01 -1.07
CA PHE A 244 10.50 2.95 -1.53
C PHE A 244 10.90 3.41 -2.92
N ALA A 245 10.02 3.28 -3.91
CA ALA A 245 10.35 3.61 -5.29
C ALA A 245 9.19 4.33 -5.99
N VAL A 246 9.54 5.27 -6.86
CA VAL A 246 8.59 6.06 -7.65
C VAL A 246 9.00 6.00 -9.12
N VAL A 247 8.02 5.83 -10.01
CA VAL A 247 8.24 5.92 -11.46
C VAL A 247 7.00 6.53 -12.13
N ARG A 248 7.22 7.25 -13.23
CA ARG A 248 6.18 7.78 -14.10
C ARG A 248 6.27 7.16 -15.49
N ASP A 249 5.14 7.13 -16.18
CA ASP A 249 5.06 6.79 -17.60
C ASP A 249 5.91 7.74 -18.48
N ALA A 250 6.13 7.34 -19.74
CA ALA A 250 6.96 8.06 -20.73
C ALA A 250 6.50 9.48 -21.06
N ILE A 251 5.23 9.81 -20.83
CA ILE A 251 4.69 11.16 -21.07
C ILE A 251 4.50 11.95 -19.77
N ALA A 252 4.74 11.34 -18.61
CA ALA A 252 4.56 11.93 -17.30
C ALA A 252 3.18 12.60 -17.13
N CYS A 253 2.12 11.97 -17.64
CA CYS A 253 0.79 12.59 -17.73
C CYS A 253 0.18 12.87 -16.35
N LYS A 254 0.46 12.02 -15.37
CA LYS A 254 -0.09 12.15 -14.01
C LYS A 254 0.85 12.96 -13.12
N PRO A 255 0.34 13.95 -12.37
CA PRO A 255 1.17 14.85 -11.58
C PRO A 255 1.77 14.12 -10.38
N ALA A 256 3.01 14.48 -10.06
CA ALA A 256 3.76 13.92 -8.94
C ALA A 256 4.84 14.92 -8.51
N VAL A 257 4.98 15.11 -7.20
CA VAL A 257 6.00 15.97 -6.60
C VAL A 257 6.73 15.15 -5.55
N ILE A 258 8.05 15.04 -5.69
CA ILE A 258 8.93 14.46 -4.67
C ILE A 258 9.52 15.61 -3.85
N ALA A 259 9.56 15.43 -2.54
CA ALA A 259 10.32 16.27 -1.61
C ALA A 259 11.26 15.38 -0.79
N GLU A 260 12.50 15.82 -0.62
CA GLU A 260 13.53 15.08 0.10
C GLU A 260 14.28 15.99 1.08
N THR A 261 14.47 15.49 2.30
CA THR A 261 15.34 16.03 3.35
C THR A 261 16.30 14.95 3.83
N ASP A 262 17.20 15.31 4.75
CA ASP A 262 18.04 14.32 5.45
C ASP A 262 17.19 13.38 6.33
N ASP A 263 16.02 13.83 6.80
CA ASP A 263 15.17 13.10 7.74
C ASP A 263 14.11 12.22 7.06
N TRP A 264 13.69 12.54 5.83
CA TRP A 264 12.60 11.85 5.13
C TRP A 264 12.59 12.09 3.62
N VAL A 265 11.94 11.17 2.90
CA VAL A 265 11.54 11.30 1.50
C VAL A 265 10.01 11.22 1.43
N ALA A 266 9.39 12.11 0.67
CA ALA A 266 7.95 12.11 0.47
C ALA A 266 7.59 12.30 -1.00
N ILE A 267 6.47 11.70 -1.40
CA ILE A 267 5.86 11.86 -2.73
C ILE A 267 4.39 12.15 -2.54
N ALA A 268 3.86 13.06 -3.36
CA ALA A 268 2.41 13.25 -3.45
C ALA A 268 2.01 13.67 -4.87
N SER A 269 0.73 13.47 -5.22
CA SER A 269 0.19 14.01 -6.46
C SER A 269 0.22 15.55 -6.51
N GLU A 270 0.16 16.22 -5.35
CA GLU A 270 0.20 17.68 -5.24
C GLU A 270 1.01 18.13 -4.02
N TYR A 271 1.74 19.24 -4.16
CA TYR A 271 2.60 19.79 -3.11
C TYR A 271 1.86 20.10 -1.79
N ARG A 272 0.55 20.41 -1.84
CA ARG A 272 -0.25 20.71 -0.64
C ARG A 272 -0.21 19.60 0.41
N ALA A 273 -0.09 18.34 -0.02
CA ALA A 273 0.04 17.20 0.90
C ALA A 273 1.39 17.19 1.63
N LEU A 274 2.43 17.77 1.03
CA LEU A 274 3.78 17.81 1.59
C LEU A 274 4.03 19.07 2.44
N ALA A 275 3.25 20.13 2.21
CA ALA A 275 3.51 21.49 2.70
C ALA A 275 3.56 21.66 4.22
N LYS A 276 3.14 20.65 4.98
CA LYS A 276 3.12 20.67 6.45
C LYS A 276 4.07 19.64 7.08
N LEU A 277 4.80 18.88 6.26
CA LEU A 277 5.84 17.99 6.75
C LEU A 277 6.95 18.79 7.46
N PRO A 278 7.54 18.26 8.54
CA PRO A 278 8.56 18.96 9.29
C PRO A 278 9.81 19.23 8.44
N GLY A 279 10.25 20.49 8.38
CA GLY A 279 11.45 20.88 7.64
C GLY A 279 11.27 20.97 6.12
N VAL A 280 10.03 20.93 5.61
CA VAL A 280 9.73 21.01 4.16
C VAL A 280 10.30 22.27 3.50
N GLU A 281 10.46 23.36 4.24
CA GLU A 281 11.07 24.61 3.75
C GLU A 281 12.54 24.44 3.33
N ASN A 282 13.21 23.40 3.82
CA ASN A 282 14.58 23.05 3.46
C ASN A 282 14.66 21.85 2.51
N ALA A 283 13.51 21.28 2.10
CA ALA A 283 13.47 20.12 1.25
C ALA A 283 13.92 20.45 -0.18
N ARG A 284 14.66 19.53 -0.80
CA ARG A 284 14.81 19.50 -2.26
C ARG A 284 13.48 19.03 -2.85
N ILE A 285 12.86 19.84 -3.69
CA ILE A 285 11.54 19.55 -4.29
C ILE A 285 11.67 19.51 -5.81
N TRP A 286 11.14 18.46 -6.44
CA TRP A 286 11.14 18.31 -7.90
C TRP A 286 9.98 17.43 -8.37
N GLU A 287 9.65 17.53 -9.66
CA GLU A 287 8.79 16.55 -10.30
C GLU A 287 9.65 15.38 -10.82
N PRO A 288 9.24 14.11 -10.62
CA PRO A 288 9.98 12.98 -11.17
C PRO A 288 9.99 13.05 -12.70
N GLU A 289 11.14 12.77 -13.30
CA GLU A 289 11.30 12.70 -14.76
C GLU A 289 10.58 11.46 -15.34
N PRO A 290 10.08 11.52 -16.59
CA PRO A 290 9.47 10.37 -17.26
C PRO A 290 10.44 9.17 -17.33
N GLU A 291 9.95 7.96 -17.07
CA GLU A 291 10.70 6.69 -17.13
C GLU A 291 11.96 6.60 -16.25
N VAL A 292 12.21 7.59 -15.39
CA VAL A 292 13.27 7.53 -14.39
C VAL A 292 12.72 6.90 -13.11
N VAL A 293 13.34 5.81 -12.69
CA VAL A 293 13.05 5.18 -11.40
C VAL A 293 13.84 5.90 -10.31
N TYR A 294 13.13 6.43 -9.32
CA TYR A 294 13.71 6.97 -8.10
C TYR A 294 13.49 5.95 -7.00
N ALA A 295 14.55 5.46 -6.37
CA ALA A 295 14.48 4.46 -5.31
C ALA A 295 15.29 4.89 -4.09
N TRP A 296 14.75 4.56 -2.91
CA TRP A 296 15.39 4.79 -1.62
C TRP A 296 15.30 3.52 -0.80
N THR A 297 16.32 3.31 0.04
CA THR A 297 16.39 2.19 0.97
C THR A 297 16.58 2.68 2.39
N ARG A 298 16.03 1.94 3.34
CA ARG A 298 16.25 2.16 4.78
C ARG A 298 17.67 1.75 5.22
#